data_AF-A0A1F8JLN5-F1
#
_entry.id   AF-A0A1F8JLN5-F1
#
_cell.length_a   1.000
_cell.length_b   1.000
_cell.length_c   1.000
_cell.angle_alpha   90.00
_cell.angle_beta   90.00
_cell.angle_gamma   90.00
#
_symmetry.space_group_name_H-M   'P 1'
#
loop_
_entity.id
_entity.type
_entity.pdbx_description
1 polymer ?
#
loop_
_entity_poly.entity_id
_entity_poly.type
_entity_poly.pdbx_seq_one_letter_code
_entity_poly.pdbx_strand_id
1 'polypeptide(L)'
;MISAHLQDHDEELKYFEMGLRRFKGHPLLYRLEEHLRFRLHESIKSHRKLALHFSLLIIRHAPHLLNMRETHLLIHQLVPETHYFAFLKKPRHFETLTDYYAYLAIQIAFFLNLKGVLEEIQSELEDKPFFKRMVEAALLELHPKHIGDRFASDFILFEAHIKAHLNRQEAGKVPELLDRARAGGFPEDRALFLKIWAYVLMRRQHDAKLLLEEARQKGLTGPHTFFFIFDLLFSILEKGITLALSEVRHLSNQSFPPPQYFLLYFLEGKCEPKTLWHREAFFIEKVELQRQIVLFYTALGRRRKASYYERKLHKRAL
;
A
#
# COMPACT_ATOMS: atom_id res chain seq x y z
N MET A 1 -18.40 -21.31 -8.04
CA MET A 1 -19.50 -20.73 -7.25
C MET A 1 -19.19 -19.37 -6.59
N ILE A 2 -17.93 -18.88 -6.56
CA ILE A 2 -17.61 -17.57 -5.95
C ILE A 2 -17.81 -16.37 -6.92
N SER A 3 -17.89 -16.59 -8.24
CA SER A 3 -18.00 -15.46 -9.19
C SER A 3 -19.38 -14.80 -9.24
N ALA A 4 -20.47 -15.50 -8.89
CA ALA A 4 -21.82 -14.93 -8.95
C ALA A 4 -22.00 -13.83 -7.88
N HIS A 5 -21.64 -14.08 -6.62
CA HIS A 5 -21.75 -13.07 -5.56
C HIS A 5 -20.80 -11.87 -5.72
N LEU A 6 -19.63 -12.05 -6.34
CA LEU A 6 -18.74 -10.92 -6.64
C LEU A 6 -19.29 -10.05 -7.79
N GLN A 7 -19.94 -10.67 -8.79
CA GLN A 7 -20.63 -9.92 -9.85
C GLN A 7 -21.78 -9.08 -9.28
N ASP A 8 -22.51 -9.58 -8.28
CA ASP A 8 -23.58 -8.83 -7.63
C ASP A 8 -23.08 -7.52 -6.99
N HIS A 9 -21.89 -7.54 -6.37
CA HIS A 9 -21.32 -6.36 -5.72
C HIS A 9 -20.80 -5.31 -6.70
N ASP A 10 -20.15 -5.72 -7.78
CA ASP A 10 -19.64 -4.77 -8.78
C ASP A 10 -20.79 -4.06 -9.50
N GLU A 11 -21.88 -4.79 -9.79
CA GLU A 11 -23.11 -4.20 -10.36
C GLU A 11 -23.79 -3.27 -9.36
N GLU A 12 -23.94 -3.68 -8.11
CA GLU A 12 -24.47 -2.86 -7.03
C GLU A 12 -23.70 -1.52 -6.92
N LEU A 13 -22.37 -1.57 -6.87
CA LEU A 13 -21.52 -0.38 -6.80
C LEU A 13 -21.72 0.53 -8.00
N LYS A 14 -21.83 -0.03 -9.21
CA LYS A 14 -22.09 0.72 -10.44
C LYS A 14 -23.46 1.41 -10.39
N TYR A 15 -24.50 0.74 -9.89
CA TYR A 15 -25.83 1.34 -9.74
C TYR A 15 -25.82 2.50 -8.74
N PHE A 16 -25.13 2.35 -7.61
CA PHE A 16 -24.94 3.45 -6.67
C PHE A 16 -24.20 4.62 -7.31
N GLU A 17 -23.06 4.38 -7.95
CA GLU A 17 -22.27 5.44 -8.58
C GLU A 17 -23.08 6.19 -9.64
N MET A 18 -23.74 5.46 -10.55
CA MET A 18 -24.60 6.05 -11.57
C MET A 18 -25.74 6.84 -10.95
N GLY A 19 -26.39 6.31 -9.91
CA GLY A 19 -27.48 6.94 -9.20
C GLY A 19 -27.07 8.28 -8.61
N LEU A 20 -25.97 8.29 -7.85
CA LEU A 20 -25.43 9.49 -7.19
C LEU A 20 -24.93 10.53 -8.19
N ARG A 21 -24.29 10.12 -9.29
CA ARG A 21 -23.77 11.05 -10.31
C ARG A 21 -24.90 11.68 -11.14
N ARG A 22 -25.90 10.90 -11.55
CA ARG A 22 -26.94 11.34 -12.50
C ARG A 22 -28.11 12.06 -11.84
N PHE A 23 -28.46 11.72 -10.60
CA PHE A 23 -29.72 12.15 -9.97
C PHE A 23 -29.54 13.07 -8.77
N LYS A 24 -28.55 13.97 -8.79
CA LYS A 24 -28.21 14.88 -7.67
C LYS A 24 -29.37 15.73 -7.12
N GLY A 25 -30.40 16.00 -7.92
CA GLY A 25 -31.58 16.77 -7.51
C GLY A 25 -32.87 15.95 -7.39
N HIS A 26 -32.79 14.62 -7.49
CA HIS A 26 -33.99 13.78 -7.50
C HIS A 26 -34.59 13.64 -6.09
N PRO A 27 -35.92 13.76 -5.92
CA PRO A 27 -36.57 13.76 -4.60
C PRO A 27 -36.40 12.46 -3.81
N LEU A 28 -36.06 11.35 -4.50
CA LEU A 28 -35.80 10.05 -3.87
C LEU A 28 -34.31 9.75 -3.66
N LEU A 29 -33.40 10.70 -3.92
CA LEU A 29 -31.95 10.50 -3.74
C LEU A 29 -31.62 10.09 -2.29
N TYR A 30 -32.33 10.64 -1.32
CA TYR A 30 -32.15 10.30 0.10
C TYR A 30 -32.31 8.80 0.40
N ARG A 31 -33.17 8.08 -0.34
CA ARG A 31 -33.34 6.62 -0.17
C ARG A 31 -32.11 5.85 -0.64
N LEU A 32 -31.51 6.31 -1.75
CA LEU A 32 -30.27 5.73 -2.26
C LEU A 32 -29.13 5.98 -1.27
N GLU A 33 -29.04 7.17 -0.71
CA GLU A 33 -28.04 7.54 0.30
C GLU A 33 -28.20 6.77 1.61
N GLU A 34 -29.43 6.57 2.07
CA GLU A 34 -29.73 5.74 3.23
C GLU A 34 -29.30 4.28 2.99
N HIS A 35 -29.61 3.73 1.82
CA HIS A 35 -29.20 2.39 1.44
C HIS A 35 -27.67 2.28 1.32
N LEU A 36 -27.01 3.28 0.73
CA LEU A 36 -25.55 3.35 0.62
C LEU A 36 -24.89 3.29 2.01
N ARG A 37 -25.40 4.07 2.97
CA ARG A 37 -24.93 4.05 4.35
C ARG A 37 -25.18 2.70 5.00
N PHE A 38 -26.38 2.12 4.84
CA PHE A 38 -26.68 0.78 5.35
C PHE A 38 -25.67 -0.26 4.85
N ARG A 39 -25.38 -0.25 3.54
CA ARG A 39 -24.42 -1.17 2.91
C ARG A 39 -22.98 -0.95 3.36
N LEU A 40 -22.58 0.30 3.63
CA LEU A 40 -21.31 0.57 4.32
C LEU A 40 -21.26 -0.12 5.69
N HIS A 41 -22.27 0.08 6.54
CA HIS A 41 -22.29 -0.51 7.89
C HIS A 41 -22.28 -2.05 7.86
N GLU A 42 -22.98 -2.65 6.91
CA GLU A 42 -23.01 -4.10 6.74
C GLU A 42 -21.66 -4.65 6.26
N SER A 43 -21.08 -4.04 5.22
CA SER A 43 -19.84 -4.51 4.60
C SER A 43 -18.61 -4.40 5.50
N ILE A 44 -18.60 -3.48 6.47
CA ILE A 44 -17.49 -3.34 7.44
C ILE A 44 -17.21 -4.63 8.22
N LYS A 45 -18.26 -5.43 8.48
CA LYS A 45 -18.15 -6.63 9.32
C LYS A 45 -17.54 -7.82 8.58
N SER A 46 -17.63 -7.84 7.25
CA SER A 46 -17.38 -9.05 6.46
C SER A 46 -16.54 -8.83 5.20
N HIS A 47 -16.54 -7.62 4.62
CA HIS A 47 -15.99 -7.33 3.30
C HIS A 47 -15.21 -6.00 3.28
N ARG A 48 -13.93 -6.05 3.67
CA ARG A 48 -13.04 -4.87 3.73
C ARG A 48 -12.99 -4.08 2.42
N LYS A 49 -12.89 -4.77 1.27
CA LYS A 49 -12.85 -4.13 -0.05
C LYS A 49 -14.14 -3.39 -0.38
N LEU A 50 -15.27 -4.05 -0.15
CA LEU A 50 -16.59 -3.49 -0.44
C LEU A 50 -16.88 -2.28 0.46
N ALA A 51 -16.50 -2.37 1.74
CA ALA A 51 -16.60 -1.24 2.67
C ALA A 51 -15.77 -0.04 2.21
N LEU A 52 -14.56 -0.27 1.69
CA LEU A 52 -13.75 0.80 1.09
C LEU A 52 -14.40 1.38 -0.18
N HIS A 53 -15.00 0.55 -1.05
CA HIS A 53 -15.72 1.05 -2.22
C HIS A 53 -16.89 1.96 -1.83
N PHE A 54 -17.75 1.53 -0.89
CA PHE A 54 -18.83 2.38 -0.39
C PHE A 54 -18.33 3.65 0.30
N SER A 55 -17.22 3.56 1.05
CA SER A 55 -16.57 4.73 1.64
C SER A 55 -16.13 5.73 0.57
N LEU A 56 -15.55 5.25 -0.54
CA LEU A 56 -15.13 6.09 -1.66
C LEU A 56 -16.32 6.77 -2.35
N LEU A 57 -17.42 6.04 -2.56
CA LEU A 57 -18.65 6.59 -3.12
C LEU A 57 -19.23 7.70 -2.24
N ILE A 58 -19.26 7.50 -0.92
CA ILE A 58 -19.72 8.53 0.03
C ILE A 58 -18.80 9.75 -0.03
N ILE A 59 -17.48 9.55 0.05
CA ILE A 59 -16.50 10.65 0.03
C ILE A 59 -16.64 11.50 -1.23
N ARG A 60 -16.77 10.87 -2.39
CA ARG A 60 -16.75 11.57 -3.69
C ARG A 60 -18.11 12.08 -4.14
N HIS A 61 -19.19 11.38 -3.81
CA HIS A 61 -20.50 11.63 -4.44
C HIS A 61 -21.63 11.95 -3.46
N ALA A 62 -21.45 11.70 -2.16
CA ALA A 62 -22.41 12.06 -1.12
C ALA A 62 -21.72 12.65 0.13
N PRO A 63 -20.87 13.68 0.00
CA PRO A 63 -20.03 14.16 1.09
C PRO A 63 -20.82 14.74 2.27
N HIS A 64 -22.08 15.16 2.09
CA HIS A 64 -22.95 15.60 3.19
C HIS A 64 -23.25 14.49 4.19
N LEU A 65 -23.19 13.21 3.80
CA LEU A 65 -23.32 12.08 4.71
C LEU A 65 -22.16 12.02 5.72
N LEU A 66 -21.02 12.64 5.40
CA LEU A 66 -19.86 12.73 6.30
C LEU A 66 -20.09 13.67 7.49
N ASN A 67 -21.13 14.51 7.44
CA ASN A 67 -21.54 15.32 8.59
C ASN A 67 -22.13 14.45 9.71
N MET A 68 -22.51 13.21 9.40
CA MET A 68 -22.96 12.24 10.39
C MET A 68 -21.74 11.63 11.09
N ARG A 69 -21.65 11.86 12.41
CA ARG A 69 -20.53 11.38 13.24
C ARG A 69 -20.25 9.89 13.06
N GLU A 70 -21.29 9.07 12.97
CA GLU A 70 -21.15 7.61 12.80
C GLU A 70 -20.46 7.26 11.47
N THR A 71 -20.93 7.84 10.37
CA THR A 71 -20.35 7.61 9.04
C THR A 71 -18.90 8.10 8.98
N HIS A 72 -18.61 9.27 9.55
CA HIS A 72 -17.25 9.78 9.66
C HIS A 72 -16.32 8.81 10.41
N LEU A 73 -16.74 8.34 11.59
CA LEU A 73 -15.93 7.45 12.43
C LEU A 73 -15.68 6.10 11.74
N LEU A 74 -16.70 5.55 11.08
CA LEU A 74 -16.56 4.28 10.36
C LEU A 74 -15.56 4.38 9.20
N ILE A 75 -15.66 5.42 8.38
CA ILE A 75 -14.72 5.64 7.28
C ILE A 75 -13.31 5.84 7.82
N HIS A 76 -13.14 6.65 8.88
CA HIS A 76 -11.84 6.86 9.51
C HIS A 76 -11.22 5.56 10.04
N GLN A 77 -12.01 4.64 10.58
CA GLN A 77 -11.53 3.34 11.08
C GLN A 77 -11.20 2.34 9.97
N LEU A 78 -11.87 2.44 8.83
CA LEU A 78 -11.70 1.50 7.71
C LEU A 78 -10.46 1.76 6.89
N VAL A 79 -10.13 3.04 6.67
CA VAL A 79 -8.95 3.37 5.89
C VAL A 79 -7.77 2.72 6.61
N PRO A 80 -7.06 1.79 5.95
CA PRO A 80 -5.94 1.11 6.56
C PRO A 80 -5.05 2.16 7.20
N GLU A 81 -4.39 1.85 8.30
CA GLU A 81 -3.29 2.68 8.74
C GLU A 81 -2.26 2.74 7.59
N THR A 82 -2.35 3.77 6.76
CA THR A 82 -1.63 3.89 5.48
C THR A 82 -0.17 4.27 5.69
N HIS A 83 0.27 4.23 6.96
CA HIS A 83 1.61 4.55 7.45
C HIS A 83 2.74 3.82 6.71
N TYR A 84 2.43 2.77 5.94
CA TYR A 84 3.39 1.87 5.34
C TYR A 84 3.70 2.14 3.86
N PHE A 85 2.77 2.69 3.09
CA PHE A 85 3.09 3.21 1.77
C PHE A 85 3.61 4.63 1.95
N ALA A 86 4.93 4.73 2.10
CA ALA A 86 5.63 5.95 2.48
C ALA A 86 5.27 7.19 1.65
N PHE A 87 4.94 7.01 0.36
CA PHE A 87 4.52 8.09 -0.53
C PHE A 87 3.09 8.59 -0.24
N LEU A 88 2.31 7.83 0.53
CA LEU A 88 0.97 8.17 1.00
C LEU A 88 0.97 8.68 2.45
N LYS A 89 2.09 9.25 2.91
CA LYS A 89 2.18 9.77 4.27
C LYS A 89 1.10 10.83 4.52
N LYS A 90 0.35 10.64 5.60
CA LYS A 90 -0.62 11.61 6.09
C LYS A 90 0.08 12.98 6.28
N PRO A 91 -0.43 14.06 5.67
CA PRO A 91 -0.05 15.42 6.02
C PRO A 91 -0.03 15.62 7.54
N ARG A 92 0.94 16.38 8.05
CA ARG A 92 0.99 16.72 9.48
C ARG A 92 -0.28 17.45 9.90
N HIS A 93 -0.77 18.31 9.01
CA HIS A 93 -1.98 19.09 9.19
C HIS A 93 -2.78 19.08 7.88
N PHE A 94 -4.10 19.06 8.02
CA PHE A 94 -5.03 19.34 6.94
C PHE A 94 -5.61 20.72 7.19
N GLU A 95 -5.66 21.56 6.15
CA GLU A 95 -6.24 22.90 6.26
C GLU A 95 -7.76 22.81 6.42
N THR A 96 -8.38 21.86 5.72
CA THR A 96 -9.83 21.64 5.75
C THR A 96 -10.20 20.16 5.90
N LEU A 97 -11.44 19.89 6.32
CA LEU A 97 -12.01 18.54 6.25
C LEU A 97 -12.06 18.02 4.81
N THR A 98 -12.29 18.90 3.84
CA THR A 98 -12.24 18.55 2.41
C THR A 98 -10.89 17.99 2.01
N ASP A 99 -9.79 18.59 2.49
CA ASP A 99 -8.42 18.09 2.23
C ASP A 99 -8.17 16.73 2.86
N TYR A 100 -8.69 16.53 4.08
CA TYR A 100 -8.63 15.24 4.74
C TYR A 100 -9.36 14.15 3.94
N TYR A 101 -10.56 14.43 3.43
CA TYR A 101 -11.30 13.46 2.63
C TYR A 101 -10.72 13.26 1.22
N ALA A 102 -10.13 14.30 0.61
CA ALA A 102 -9.37 14.16 -0.62
C ALA A 102 -8.18 13.19 -0.42
N TYR A 103 -7.44 13.35 0.68
CA TYR A 103 -6.41 12.40 1.08
C TYR A 103 -6.95 10.97 1.19
N LEU A 104 -8.05 10.77 1.92
CA LEU A 104 -8.64 9.43 2.07
C LEU A 104 -9.13 8.85 0.74
N ALA A 105 -9.73 9.65 -0.13
CA ALA A 105 -10.17 9.22 -1.46
C ALA A 105 -8.99 8.67 -2.28
N ILE A 106 -7.86 9.37 -2.27
CA ILE A 106 -6.62 8.93 -2.94
C ILE A 106 -6.14 7.60 -2.34
N GLN A 107 -6.09 7.49 -1.01
CA GLN A 107 -5.70 6.24 -0.34
C GLN A 107 -6.58 5.07 -0.79
N ILE A 108 -7.89 5.26 -0.69
CA ILE A 108 -8.87 4.22 -0.96
C ILE A 108 -8.79 3.81 -2.44
N ALA A 109 -8.77 4.78 -3.36
CA ALA A 109 -8.65 4.52 -4.79
C ALA A 109 -7.35 3.76 -5.12
N PHE A 110 -6.25 4.09 -4.45
CA PHE A 110 -4.98 3.36 -4.58
C PHE A 110 -5.11 1.90 -4.12
N PHE A 111 -5.63 1.65 -2.92
CA PHE A 111 -5.80 0.28 -2.40
C PHE A 111 -6.75 -0.57 -3.25
N LEU A 112 -7.80 0.04 -3.78
CA LEU A 112 -8.77 -0.59 -4.67
C LEU A 112 -8.26 -0.73 -6.12
N ASN A 113 -7.07 -0.19 -6.44
CA ASN A 113 -6.49 -0.20 -7.78
C ASN A 113 -7.42 0.46 -8.84
N LEU A 114 -8.01 1.60 -8.49
CA LEU A 114 -8.95 2.33 -9.35
C LEU A 114 -8.26 3.46 -10.10
N LYS A 115 -7.51 3.13 -11.15
CA LYS A 115 -6.75 4.09 -11.98
C LYS A 115 -7.61 5.25 -12.49
N GLY A 116 -8.77 4.97 -13.07
CA GLY A 116 -9.64 6.01 -13.61
C GLY A 116 -10.15 6.98 -12.54
N VAL A 117 -10.43 6.48 -11.33
CA VAL A 117 -10.83 7.31 -10.19
C VAL A 117 -9.67 8.19 -9.73
N LEU A 118 -8.44 7.66 -9.69
CA LEU A 118 -7.26 8.47 -9.40
C LEU A 118 -7.07 9.60 -10.42
N GLU A 119 -7.24 9.32 -11.72
CA GLU A 119 -7.16 10.33 -12.80
C GLU A 119 -8.26 11.41 -12.70
N GLU A 120 -9.48 11.01 -12.34
CA GLU A 120 -10.57 11.95 -12.03
C GLU A 120 -10.20 12.84 -10.82
N ILE A 121 -9.73 12.24 -9.71
CA ILE A 121 -9.29 12.99 -8.52
C ILE A 121 -8.15 13.96 -8.85
N GLN A 122 -7.20 13.55 -9.71
CA GLN A 122 -6.11 14.43 -10.15
C GLN A 122 -6.64 15.68 -10.86
N SER A 123 -7.67 15.51 -11.69
CA SER A 123 -8.30 16.59 -12.45
C SER A 123 -9.12 17.51 -11.53
N GLU A 124 -9.79 16.94 -10.52
CA GLU A 124 -10.56 17.69 -9.51
C GLU A 124 -9.68 18.53 -8.57
N LEU A 125 -8.42 18.13 -8.35
CA LEU A 125 -7.48 18.74 -7.41
C LEU A 125 -6.33 19.47 -8.12
N GLU A 126 -6.58 20.01 -9.32
CA GLU A 126 -5.56 20.67 -10.14
C GLU A 126 -4.88 21.85 -9.44
N ASP A 127 -5.64 22.56 -8.60
CA ASP A 127 -5.21 23.70 -7.79
C ASP A 127 -4.47 23.31 -6.49
N LYS A 128 -4.34 22.00 -6.20
CA LYS A 128 -3.69 21.49 -4.97
C LYS A 128 -2.46 20.63 -5.30
N PRO A 129 -1.27 21.25 -5.46
CA PRO A 129 -0.05 20.58 -5.90
C PRO A 129 0.33 19.36 -5.07
N PHE A 130 0.11 19.41 -3.75
CA PHE A 130 0.42 18.30 -2.85
C PHE A 130 -0.40 17.03 -3.20
N PHE A 131 -1.72 17.16 -3.34
CA PHE A 131 -2.59 16.03 -3.67
C PHE A 131 -2.34 15.52 -5.08
N LYS A 132 -2.06 16.41 -6.03
CA LYS A 132 -1.65 16.02 -7.38
C LYS A 132 -0.43 15.10 -7.36
N ARG A 133 0.61 15.45 -6.60
CA ARG A 133 1.81 14.61 -6.44
C ARG A 133 1.52 13.27 -5.77
N MET A 134 0.61 13.25 -4.79
CA MET A 134 0.18 11.99 -4.17
C MET A 134 -0.51 11.06 -5.19
N VAL A 135 -1.39 11.61 -6.04
CA VAL A 135 -2.05 10.85 -7.10
C VAL A 135 -1.04 10.34 -8.11
N GLU A 136 -0.10 11.18 -8.55
CA GLU A 136 0.99 10.78 -9.46
C GLU A 136 1.83 9.63 -8.88
N ALA A 137 2.16 9.69 -7.59
CA ALA A 137 2.88 8.62 -6.91
C ALA A 137 2.06 7.32 -6.79
N ALA A 138 0.76 7.43 -6.50
CA ALA A 138 -0.15 6.29 -6.49
C ALA A 138 -0.27 5.64 -7.87
N LEU A 139 -0.43 6.44 -8.93
CA LEU A 139 -0.48 5.97 -10.31
C LEU A 139 0.84 5.31 -10.73
N LEU A 140 1.98 5.87 -10.35
CA LEU A 140 3.30 5.29 -10.60
C LEU A 140 3.46 3.92 -9.96
N GLU A 141 3.07 3.79 -8.69
CA GLU A 141 3.19 2.55 -7.94
C GLU A 141 2.28 1.45 -8.51
N LEU A 142 1.06 1.79 -8.95
CA LEU A 142 0.13 0.84 -9.57
C LEU A 142 0.50 0.51 -11.02
N HIS A 143 1.02 1.50 -11.76
CA HIS A 143 1.28 1.41 -13.20
C HIS A 143 2.61 2.05 -13.59
N PRO A 144 3.74 1.36 -13.35
CA PRO A 144 5.09 1.91 -13.58
C PRO A 144 5.39 2.32 -15.03
N LYS A 145 4.61 1.83 -15.99
CA LYS A 145 4.78 2.12 -17.44
C LYS A 145 4.48 3.56 -17.83
N HIS A 146 3.87 4.37 -16.96
CA HIS A 146 3.33 5.69 -17.30
C HIS A 146 4.31 6.86 -17.15
N ILE A 147 5.60 6.63 -16.89
CA ILE A 147 6.51 7.74 -16.56
C ILE A 147 7.69 7.79 -17.53
N GLY A 148 7.76 8.87 -18.31
CA GLY A 148 8.95 9.25 -19.07
C GLY A 148 10.08 9.77 -18.16
N ASP A 149 11.23 10.09 -18.74
CA ASP A 149 12.51 10.41 -18.06
C ASP A 149 12.52 11.61 -17.07
N ARG A 150 11.37 12.22 -16.77
CA ARG A 150 11.26 13.34 -15.83
C ARG A 150 11.19 12.81 -14.39
N PHE A 151 12.34 12.51 -13.81
CA PHE A 151 12.45 12.32 -12.38
C PHE A 151 12.25 13.65 -11.68
N ALA A 152 11.07 13.84 -11.08
CA ALA A 152 10.81 14.96 -10.19
C ALA A 152 11.79 14.90 -9.02
N SER A 153 12.29 16.06 -8.60
CA SER A 153 13.09 16.25 -7.38
C SER A 153 12.29 16.01 -6.08
N ASP A 154 11.04 15.55 -6.18
CA ASP A 154 10.17 15.28 -5.04
C ASP A 154 10.40 13.87 -4.49
N PHE A 155 10.62 13.76 -3.18
CA PHE A 155 10.86 12.51 -2.48
C PHE A 155 9.75 11.48 -2.64
N ILE A 156 8.49 11.91 -2.70
CA ILE A 156 7.33 11.04 -2.79
C ILE A 156 7.36 10.27 -4.12
N LEU A 157 7.58 10.99 -5.21
CA LEU A 157 7.67 10.43 -6.56
C LEU A 157 8.94 9.59 -6.73
N PHE A 158 10.06 10.06 -6.15
CA PHE A 158 11.32 9.35 -6.19
C PHE A 158 11.26 8.01 -5.43
N GLU A 159 10.66 7.96 -4.25
CA GLU A 159 10.50 6.71 -3.49
C GLU A 159 9.58 5.73 -4.22
N ALA A 160 8.43 6.20 -4.72
CA ALA A 160 7.52 5.37 -5.52
C ALA A 160 8.22 4.82 -6.76
N HIS A 161 9.02 5.66 -7.45
CA HIS A 161 9.81 5.21 -8.59
C HIS A 161 10.81 4.11 -8.20
N ILE A 162 11.63 4.34 -7.18
CA ILE A 162 12.59 3.34 -6.73
C ILE A 162 11.87 2.04 -6.34
N LYS A 163 10.76 2.10 -5.61
CA LYS A 163 10.01 0.90 -5.22
C LYS A 163 9.39 0.16 -6.40
N ALA A 164 8.80 0.88 -7.34
CA ALA A 164 8.29 0.33 -8.60
C ALA A 164 9.39 -0.46 -9.35
N HIS A 165 10.62 0.04 -9.30
CA HIS A 165 11.79 -0.48 -10.01
C HIS A 165 12.74 -1.33 -9.16
N LEU A 166 12.45 -1.59 -7.88
CA LEU A 166 13.31 -2.36 -6.98
C LEU A 166 13.23 -3.86 -7.29
N ASN A 167 13.77 -4.23 -8.44
CA ASN A 167 14.11 -5.59 -8.84
C ASN A 167 15.64 -5.78 -8.81
N ARG A 168 16.09 -7.03 -8.97
CA ARG A 168 17.52 -7.35 -8.89
C ARG A 168 18.38 -6.70 -9.97
N GLN A 169 17.84 -6.33 -11.13
CA GLN A 169 18.61 -5.73 -12.24
C GLN A 169 18.90 -4.25 -11.99
N GLU A 170 17.96 -3.53 -11.39
CA GLU A 170 18.06 -2.08 -11.18
C GLU A 170 18.62 -1.71 -9.80
N ALA A 171 18.69 -2.66 -8.87
CA ALA A 171 19.19 -2.47 -7.50
C ALA A 171 20.58 -1.82 -7.43
N GLY A 172 21.45 -2.03 -8.44
CA GLY A 172 22.80 -1.43 -8.48
C GLY A 172 22.81 0.09 -8.60
N LYS A 173 21.77 0.70 -9.17
CA LYS A 173 21.66 2.16 -9.35
C LYS A 173 21.11 2.86 -8.10
N VAL A 174 20.41 2.13 -7.24
CA VAL A 174 19.66 2.68 -6.11
C VAL A 174 20.54 3.41 -5.09
N PRO A 175 21.71 2.90 -4.65
CA PRO A 175 22.55 3.61 -3.69
C PRO A 175 22.97 5.00 -4.17
N GLU A 176 23.43 5.10 -5.42
CA GLU A 176 23.86 6.38 -6.00
C GLU A 176 22.70 7.36 -6.15
N LEU A 177 21.54 6.88 -6.61
CA LEU A 177 20.33 7.69 -6.71
C LEU A 177 19.90 8.22 -5.33
N LEU A 178 19.95 7.37 -4.29
CA LEU A 178 19.59 7.77 -2.92
C LEU A 178 20.56 8.78 -2.34
N ASP A 179 21.86 8.64 -2.61
CA ASP A 179 22.86 9.58 -2.13
C ASP A 179 22.65 10.97 -2.77
N ARG A 180 22.21 11.04 -4.04
CA ARG A 180 21.77 12.30 -4.68
C ARG A 180 20.46 12.83 -4.09
N ALA A 181 19.48 11.97 -3.84
CA ALA A 181 18.19 12.38 -3.28
C ALA A 181 18.31 12.90 -1.84
N ARG A 182 19.25 12.36 -1.05
CA ARG A 182 19.58 12.87 0.29
C ARG A 182 20.02 14.33 0.24
N ALA A 183 20.83 14.73 -0.74
CA ALA A 183 21.20 16.13 -0.93
C ALA A 183 19.98 17.03 -1.22
N GLY A 184 18.92 16.46 -1.79
CA GLY A 184 17.65 17.14 -2.00
C GLY A 184 16.79 17.30 -0.74
N GLY A 185 17.08 16.55 0.36
CA GLY A 185 16.32 16.51 1.61
C GLY A 185 15.52 15.22 1.84
N PHE A 186 15.82 14.13 1.11
CA PHE A 186 15.05 12.88 1.19
C PHE A 186 15.15 12.29 2.60
N PRO A 187 14.05 11.80 3.21
CA PRO A 187 14.06 11.32 4.58
C PRO A 187 15.14 10.25 4.81
N GLU A 188 16.00 10.47 5.80
CA GLU A 188 17.19 9.65 6.02
C GLU A 188 16.84 8.19 6.34
N ASP A 189 15.80 7.97 7.14
CA ASP A 189 15.26 6.66 7.51
C ASP A 189 14.76 5.88 6.29
N ARG A 190 14.06 6.56 5.37
CA ARG A 190 13.61 5.98 4.10
C ARG A 190 14.79 5.66 3.19
N ALA A 191 15.78 6.55 3.11
CA ALA A 191 16.95 6.29 2.29
C ALA A 191 17.72 5.08 2.82
N LEU A 192 17.86 4.99 4.14
CA LEU A 192 18.53 3.87 4.78
C LEU A 192 17.80 2.55 4.50
N PHE A 193 16.47 2.52 4.65
CA PHE A 193 15.66 1.34 4.30
C PHE A 193 15.85 0.90 2.85
N LEU A 194 15.73 1.81 1.89
CA LEU A 194 15.88 1.50 0.46
C LEU A 194 17.31 1.06 0.13
N LYS A 195 18.32 1.62 0.80
CA LYS A 195 19.74 1.25 0.63
C LYS A 195 20.02 -0.17 1.15
N ILE A 196 19.49 -0.52 2.33
CA ILE A 196 19.56 -1.89 2.87
C ILE A 196 18.87 -2.86 1.89
N TRP A 197 17.67 -2.52 1.42
CA TRP A 197 16.93 -3.34 0.46
C TRP A 197 17.75 -3.62 -0.80
N ALA A 198 18.31 -2.56 -1.41
CA ALA A 198 19.12 -2.65 -2.61
C ALA A 198 20.37 -3.53 -2.38
N TYR A 199 21.08 -3.35 -1.26
CA TYR A 199 22.25 -4.16 -0.93
C TYR A 199 21.92 -5.64 -0.75
N VAL A 200 20.78 -5.98 -0.14
CA VAL A 200 20.33 -7.38 -0.06
C VAL A 200 20.06 -7.94 -1.46
N LEU A 201 19.41 -7.19 -2.35
CA LEU A 201 19.17 -7.61 -3.75
C LEU A 201 20.48 -7.79 -4.53
N MET A 202 21.47 -6.93 -4.27
CA MET A 202 22.83 -7.02 -4.82
C MET A 202 23.68 -8.12 -4.18
N ARG A 203 23.14 -8.85 -3.19
CA ARG A 203 23.86 -9.88 -2.40
C ARG A 203 25.04 -9.34 -1.59
N ARG A 204 25.03 -8.05 -1.29
CA ARG A 204 25.98 -7.38 -0.40
C ARG A 204 25.48 -7.45 1.04
N GLN A 205 25.35 -8.68 1.56
CA GLN A 205 24.71 -8.93 2.88
C GLN A 205 25.45 -8.27 4.02
N HIS A 206 26.78 -8.25 3.98
CA HIS A 206 27.60 -7.60 4.99
C HIS A 206 27.30 -6.11 5.07
N ASP A 207 27.31 -5.41 3.93
CA ASP A 207 27.00 -3.98 3.87
C ASP A 207 25.56 -3.68 4.29
N ALA A 208 24.60 -4.50 3.88
CA ALA A 208 23.21 -4.40 4.31
C ALA A 208 23.07 -4.57 5.83
N LYS A 209 23.83 -5.48 6.43
CA LYS A 209 23.82 -5.70 7.88
C LYS A 209 24.42 -4.50 8.62
N LEU A 210 25.54 -3.95 8.16
CA LEU A 210 26.14 -2.75 8.77
C LEU A 210 25.16 -1.57 8.79
N LEU A 211 24.47 -1.32 7.67
CA LEU A 211 23.43 -0.29 7.60
C LEU A 211 22.22 -0.59 8.49
N LEU A 212 21.88 -1.86 8.71
CA LEU A 212 20.83 -2.23 9.66
C LEU A 212 21.26 -1.98 11.11
N GLU A 213 22.51 -2.28 11.47
CA GLU A 213 23.03 -1.93 12.81
C GLU A 213 23.04 -0.40 13.02
N GLU A 214 23.38 0.38 12.00
CA GLU A 214 23.25 1.85 12.03
C GLU A 214 21.79 2.27 12.30
N ALA A 215 20.83 1.64 11.61
CA ALA A 215 19.40 1.89 11.84
C ALA A 215 18.97 1.55 13.28
N ARG A 216 19.51 0.46 13.86
CA ARG A 216 19.25 0.04 15.25
C ARG A 216 19.79 1.06 16.24
N GLN A 217 21.02 1.53 16.04
CA GLN A 217 21.64 2.56 16.89
C GLN A 217 20.85 3.87 16.87
N LYS A 218 20.21 4.19 15.75
CA LYS A 218 19.30 5.35 15.61
C LYS A 218 17.89 5.11 16.14
N GLY A 219 17.58 3.93 16.67
CA GLY A 219 16.24 3.58 17.17
C GLY A 219 15.17 3.47 16.07
N LEU A 220 15.56 3.23 14.81
CA LEU A 220 14.64 3.11 13.67
C LEU A 220 14.06 1.71 13.49
N THR A 221 14.64 0.72 14.17
CA THR A 221 14.22 -0.69 14.11
C THR A 221 13.25 -1.04 15.23
N GLY A 222 12.42 -2.05 14.98
CA GLY A 222 11.50 -2.59 15.96
C GLY A 222 10.36 -3.34 15.28
N PRO A 223 9.52 -4.06 16.05
CA PRO A 223 8.43 -4.84 15.49
C PRO A 223 7.45 -3.99 14.68
N HIS A 224 7.19 -2.76 15.11
CA HIS A 224 6.22 -1.88 14.46
C HIS A 224 6.81 -1.01 13.33
N THR A 225 8.10 -1.15 13.03
CA THR A 225 8.75 -0.32 11.99
C THR A 225 8.89 -1.10 10.68
N PHE A 226 9.04 -0.38 9.57
CA PHE A 226 9.27 -1.00 8.27
C PHE A 226 10.64 -1.72 8.18
N PHE A 227 11.56 -1.48 9.13
CA PHE A 227 12.83 -2.22 9.23
C PHE A 227 12.66 -3.64 9.78
N PHE A 228 11.51 -3.98 10.40
CA PHE A 228 11.25 -5.31 10.95
C PHE A 228 11.51 -6.44 9.95
N ILE A 229 11.22 -6.22 8.67
CA ILE A 229 11.49 -7.21 7.62
C ILE A 229 12.97 -7.60 7.56
N PHE A 230 13.89 -6.64 7.76
CA PHE A 230 15.32 -6.91 7.73
C PHE A 230 15.77 -7.57 9.04
N ASP A 231 15.23 -7.17 10.18
CA ASP A 231 15.49 -7.85 11.45
C ASP A 231 15.09 -9.33 11.37
N LEU A 232 13.90 -9.61 10.87
CA LEU A 232 13.44 -10.98 10.63
C LEU A 232 14.35 -11.71 9.62
N LEU A 233 14.70 -11.06 8.51
CA LEU A 233 15.53 -11.65 7.47
C LEU A 233 16.92 -12.05 7.99
N PHE A 234 17.62 -11.15 8.67
CA PHE A 234 18.97 -11.41 9.19
C PHE A 234 18.94 -12.40 10.36
N SER A 235 17.91 -12.33 11.20
CA SER A 235 17.64 -13.34 12.23
C SER A 235 17.53 -14.74 11.61
N ILE A 236 16.78 -14.89 10.52
CA ILE A 236 16.68 -16.16 9.78
C ILE A 236 18.03 -16.61 9.21
N LEU A 237 18.83 -15.69 8.67
CA LEU A 237 20.15 -16.01 8.11
C LEU A 237 21.13 -16.52 9.17
N GLU A 238 21.05 -15.98 10.39
CA GLU A 238 21.96 -16.31 11.49
C GLU A 238 21.60 -17.61 12.20
N LYS A 239 20.31 -17.79 12.52
CA LYS A 239 19.88 -18.87 13.42
C LYS A 239 18.86 -19.83 12.81
N GLY A 240 18.48 -19.61 11.56
CA GLY A 240 17.52 -20.44 10.83
C GLY A 240 16.07 -20.01 11.03
N ILE A 241 15.21 -20.49 10.13
CA ILE A 241 13.79 -20.10 10.04
C ILE A 241 13.03 -20.45 11.32
N THR A 242 13.18 -21.67 11.83
CA THR A 242 12.38 -22.17 12.96
C THR A 242 12.57 -21.32 14.22
N LEU A 243 13.82 -21.03 14.59
CA LEU A 243 14.15 -20.27 15.79
C LEU A 243 13.81 -18.78 15.63
N ALA A 244 14.04 -18.19 14.44
CA ALA A 244 13.63 -16.82 14.17
C ALA A 244 12.11 -16.63 14.27
N LEU A 245 11.31 -17.57 13.73
CA LEU A 245 9.85 -17.50 13.82
C LEU A 245 9.34 -17.66 15.25
N SER A 246 9.97 -18.50 16.09
CA SER A 246 9.50 -18.69 17.47
C SER A 246 9.53 -17.43 18.32
N GLU A 247 10.46 -16.51 18.07
CA GLU A 247 10.59 -15.26 18.84
C GLU A 247 9.53 -14.21 18.45
N VAL A 248 9.14 -14.18 17.18
CA VAL A 248 8.22 -13.17 16.64
C VAL A 248 6.80 -13.69 16.44
N ARG A 249 6.53 -14.95 16.81
CA ARG A 249 5.24 -15.62 16.58
C ARG A 249 4.05 -14.84 17.16
N HIS A 250 4.25 -14.17 18.29
CA HIS A 250 3.23 -13.36 18.96
C HIS A 250 2.73 -12.17 18.12
N LEU A 251 3.50 -11.73 17.12
CA LEU A 251 3.12 -10.64 16.20
C LEU A 251 2.13 -11.08 15.11
N SER A 252 1.86 -12.38 14.99
CA SER A 252 1.12 -12.98 13.86
C SER A 252 -0.39 -13.22 14.10
N ASN A 253 -0.98 -12.51 15.06
CA ASN A 253 -2.35 -12.75 15.53
C ASN A 253 -3.44 -11.96 14.79
N GLN A 254 -3.08 -11.14 13.81
CA GLN A 254 -4.03 -10.29 13.08
C GLN A 254 -4.54 -10.99 11.81
N SER A 255 -5.82 -10.81 11.47
CA SER A 255 -6.40 -11.33 10.21
C SER A 255 -5.78 -10.67 8.97
N PHE A 256 -5.43 -9.39 9.08
CA PHE A 256 -4.85 -8.57 8.04
C PHE A 256 -3.58 -7.91 8.57
N PRO A 257 -2.41 -8.54 8.41
CA PRO A 257 -1.16 -7.97 8.89
C PRO A 257 -0.83 -6.65 8.17
N PRO A 258 -0.14 -5.72 8.85
CA PRO A 258 0.49 -4.60 8.18
C PRO A 258 1.63 -5.10 7.26
N PRO A 259 2.03 -4.32 6.24
CA PRO A 259 2.98 -4.76 5.24
C PRO A 259 4.31 -5.32 5.75
N GLN A 260 4.88 -4.75 6.83
CA GLN A 260 6.13 -5.23 7.41
C GLN A 260 6.06 -6.70 7.91
N TYR A 261 4.85 -7.22 8.16
CA TYR A 261 4.65 -8.61 8.61
C TYR A 261 4.29 -9.59 7.49
N PHE A 262 4.20 -9.15 6.22
CA PHE A 262 3.85 -10.06 5.12
C PHE A 262 4.82 -11.22 4.97
N LEU A 263 6.13 -10.99 5.11
CA LEU A 263 7.12 -12.06 5.09
C LEU A 263 6.90 -13.06 6.24
N LEU A 264 6.64 -12.59 7.45
CA LEU A 264 6.34 -13.44 8.62
C LEU A 264 5.12 -14.33 8.32
N TYR A 265 4.03 -13.74 7.87
CA TYR A 265 2.80 -14.49 7.57
C TYR A 265 2.97 -15.48 6.42
N PHE A 266 3.77 -15.13 5.42
CA PHE A 266 4.12 -16.06 4.35
C PHE A 266 4.90 -17.26 4.86
N LEU A 267 5.89 -17.05 5.73
CA LEU A 267 6.70 -18.12 6.32
C LEU A 267 5.89 -19.04 7.24
N GLU A 268 4.83 -18.52 7.85
CA GLU A 268 3.85 -19.30 8.64
C GLU A 268 2.75 -19.96 7.80
N GLY A 269 2.74 -19.79 6.47
CA GLY A 269 1.71 -20.35 5.59
C GLY A 269 0.35 -19.61 5.63
N LYS A 270 0.28 -18.44 6.25
CA LYS A 270 -0.97 -17.65 6.39
C LYS A 270 -1.35 -16.85 5.14
N CYS A 271 -0.43 -16.70 4.17
CA CYS A 271 -0.64 -15.95 2.91
C CYS A 271 -0.83 -16.85 1.67
N GLU A 272 -1.09 -18.14 1.83
CA GLU A 272 -1.28 -19.06 0.70
C GLU A 272 -2.54 -18.75 -0.13
N PRO A 273 -2.62 -19.13 -1.43
CA PRO A 273 -3.75 -18.81 -2.30
C PRO A 273 -5.14 -19.19 -1.77
N LYS A 274 -5.22 -20.19 -0.88
CA LYS A 274 -6.47 -20.69 -0.31
C LYS A 274 -6.92 -19.89 0.92
N THR A 275 -6.04 -19.12 1.56
CA THR A 275 -6.33 -18.42 2.82
C THR A 275 -7.25 -17.22 2.61
N LEU A 276 -7.91 -16.81 3.70
CA LEU A 276 -8.76 -15.61 3.71
C LEU A 276 -7.96 -14.38 3.30
N TRP A 277 -6.74 -14.22 3.84
CA TRP A 277 -5.85 -13.12 3.48
C TRP A 277 -5.64 -13.03 1.98
N HIS A 278 -5.37 -14.15 1.28
CA HIS A 278 -5.11 -14.08 -0.15
C HIS A 278 -6.33 -13.61 -0.97
N ARG A 279 -7.54 -13.95 -0.54
CA ARG A 279 -8.78 -13.52 -1.21
C ARG A 279 -9.05 -12.04 -0.96
N GLU A 280 -8.92 -11.63 0.29
CA GLU A 280 -9.26 -10.28 0.76
C GLU A 280 -8.12 -9.27 0.65
N ALA A 281 -6.88 -9.69 0.40
CA ALA A 281 -5.75 -8.78 0.22
C ALA A 281 -5.93 -7.90 -1.02
N PHE A 282 -5.55 -6.64 -0.88
CA PHE A 282 -5.49 -5.68 -1.98
C PHE A 282 -4.41 -6.07 -2.98
N PHE A 283 -4.52 -5.54 -4.19
CA PHE A 283 -3.52 -5.75 -5.23
C PHE A 283 -2.12 -5.38 -4.73
N ILE A 284 -1.98 -4.18 -4.17
CA ILE A 284 -0.71 -3.66 -3.68
C ILE A 284 -0.14 -4.47 -2.51
N GLU A 285 -0.98 -4.96 -1.59
CA GLU A 285 -0.51 -5.83 -0.49
C GLU A 285 0.11 -7.12 -1.03
N LYS A 286 -0.46 -7.67 -2.12
CA LYS A 286 0.11 -8.85 -2.76
C LYS A 286 1.37 -8.56 -3.57
N VAL A 287 1.49 -7.36 -4.15
CA VAL A 287 2.72 -6.87 -4.81
C VAL A 287 3.83 -6.75 -3.77
N GLU A 288 3.54 -6.11 -2.64
CA GLU A 288 4.49 -5.92 -1.55
C GLU A 288 4.94 -7.26 -0.96
N LEU A 289 4.02 -8.19 -0.68
CA LEU A 289 4.38 -9.55 -0.28
C LEU A 289 5.36 -10.20 -1.28
N GLN A 290 5.12 -10.07 -2.58
CA GLN A 290 6.02 -10.64 -3.59
C GLN A 290 7.41 -10.00 -3.56
N ARG A 291 7.50 -8.68 -3.40
CA ARG A 291 8.78 -7.98 -3.23
C ARG A 291 9.55 -8.52 -2.03
N GLN A 292 8.88 -8.71 -0.90
CA GLN A 292 9.48 -9.28 0.32
C GLN A 292 9.96 -10.73 0.12
N ILE A 293 9.19 -11.55 -0.60
CA ILE A 293 9.60 -12.93 -0.93
C ILE A 293 10.83 -12.94 -1.87
N VAL A 294 10.88 -12.03 -2.85
CA VAL A 294 12.05 -11.87 -3.74
C VAL A 294 13.29 -11.50 -2.93
N LEU A 295 13.18 -10.52 -2.04
CA LEU A 295 14.23 -10.11 -1.12
C LEU A 295 14.73 -11.30 -0.29
N PHE A 296 13.81 -12.02 0.36
CA PHE A 296 14.09 -13.19 1.19
C PHE A 296 14.85 -14.30 0.44
N TYR A 297 14.34 -14.73 -0.72
CA TYR A 297 15.01 -15.78 -1.47
C TYR A 297 16.33 -15.32 -2.12
N THR A 298 16.47 -14.03 -2.41
CA THR A 298 17.74 -13.46 -2.88
C THR A 298 18.79 -13.52 -1.79
N ALA A 299 18.43 -13.14 -0.56
CA ALA A 299 19.30 -13.24 0.61
C ALA A 299 19.68 -14.70 0.90
N LEU A 300 18.76 -15.66 0.80
CA LEU A 300 19.10 -17.09 0.96
C LEU A 300 19.92 -17.68 -0.20
N GLY A 301 20.30 -16.89 -1.21
CA GLY A 301 21.01 -17.37 -2.39
C GLY A 301 20.17 -18.22 -3.36
N ARG A 302 18.87 -18.41 -3.09
CA ARG A 302 17.93 -19.28 -3.82
C ARG A 302 17.43 -18.65 -5.13
N ARG A 303 18.33 -18.50 -6.11
CA ARG A 303 18.10 -17.79 -7.40
C ARG A 303 16.81 -18.21 -8.13
N ARG A 304 16.54 -19.51 -8.24
CA ARG A 304 15.38 -20.03 -8.98
C ARG A 304 14.06 -19.56 -8.35
N LYS A 305 13.96 -19.58 -7.02
CA LYS A 305 12.76 -19.12 -6.30
C LYS A 305 12.62 -17.60 -6.40
N ALA A 306 13.69 -16.85 -6.19
CA ALA A 306 13.67 -15.39 -6.37
C ALA A 306 13.17 -15.00 -7.77
N SER A 307 13.75 -15.59 -8.82
CA SER A 307 13.36 -15.33 -10.22
C SER A 307 11.91 -15.70 -10.52
N TYR A 308 11.38 -16.76 -9.88
CA TYR A 308 9.98 -17.14 -10.01
C TYR A 308 9.03 -16.06 -9.48
N TYR A 309 9.33 -15.51 -8.30
CA TYR A 309 8.52 -14.44 -7.71
C TYR A 309 8.73 -13.09 -8.42
N GLU A 310 9.93 -12.79 -8.92
CA GLU A 310 10.16 -11.62 -9.78
C GLU A 310 9.29 -11.67 -11.04
N ARG A 311 9.20 -12.82 -11.71
CA ARG A 311 8.31 -12.97 -12.88
C ARG A 311 6.84 -12.81 -12.52
N LYS A 312 6.41 -13.29 -11.34
CA LYS A 312 5.05 -13.07 -10.85
C LYS A 312 4.76 -11.58 -10.59
N LEU A 313 5.74 -10.86 -10.05
CA LEU A 313 5.66 -9.42 -9.82
C LEU A 313 5.50 -8.67 -11.15
N HIS A 314 6.34 -8.98 -12.15
CA HIS A 314 6.24 -8.38 -13.49
C HIS A 314 4.89 -8.65 -14.14
N LYS A 315 4.40 -9.90 -14.12
CA LYS A 315 3.07 -10.25 -14.68
C LYS A 315 1.90 -9.51 -14.03
N ARG A 316 2.08 -8.99 -12.81
CA ARG A 316 1.04 -8.24 -12.09
C ARG A 316 1.13 -6.74 -12.33
N ALA A 317 2.35 -6.23 -12.58
CA ALA A 317 2.58 -4.84 -12.93
C ALA A 317 2.29 -4.54 -14.42
N LEU A 318 2.28 -5.58 -15.27
CA LEU A 318 1.92 -5.48 -16.69
C LEU A 318 0.41 -5.44 -16.88
#